data_AF-A0A8H9N503-F1
#
_entry.id   AF-A0A8H9N503-F1
#
_cell.length_a   1.000
_cell.length_b   1.000
_cell.length_c   1.000
_cell.angle_alpha   90.00
_cell.angle_beta   90.00
_cell.angle_gamma   90.00
#
_symmetry.space_group_name_H-M   'P 1'
#
loop_
_entity.id
_entity.type
_entity.pdbx_description
1 polymer ?
#
loop_
_entity_poly.entity_id
_entity_poly.type
_entity_poly.pdbx_seq_one_letter_code
_entity_poly.pdbx_strand_id
1 'polypeptide(L)'
;MESLLVFLAVLVAFWTLLIQRQHNRKQMLPVIHTYYSHYYEGDEKNEHFELKLFNDGHGVAILKSASVKLPDGEIVTFGNSIELSNFVEEQIPSATQQSTSLPFAVRGNSQESIYKVSIPKSDQSKFSELRFTFVAESIYGDVAVADETGFSFKSNPVDAYFDKMTSFMSRQLLRLTKSQSAN
;
A
#
# COMPACT_ATOMS: atom_id res chain seq x y z
N MET A 1 24.83 -9.19 43.54
CA MET A 1 24.93 -10.00 42.30
C MET A 1 23.56 -10.32 41.73
N GLU A 2 22.58 -10.72 42.53
CA GLU A 2 21.23 -11.06 42.07
C GLU A 2 20.53 -9.93 41.31
N SER A 3 20.55 -8.70 41.82
CA SER A 3 19.94 -7.55 41.12
C SER A 3 20.57 -7.25 39.75
N LEU A 4 21.87 -7.53 39.59
CA LEU A 4 22.58 -7.36 38.31
C LEU A 4 22.18 -8.46 37.32
N LEU A 5 22.03 -9.71 37.77
CA LEU A 5 21.52 -10.81 36.95
C LEU A 5 20.07 -10.57 36.53
N VAL A 6 19.21 -10.09 37.43
CA VAL A 6 17.83 -9.71 37.11
C VAL A 6 17.80 -8.58 36.09
N PHE A 7 18.61 -7.54 36.28
CA PHE A 7 18.71 -6.43 35.32
C PHE A 7 19.16 -6.90 33.93
N LEU A 8 20.17 -7.78 33.86
CA LEU A 8 20.63 -8.37 32.60
C LEU A 8 19.54 -9.21 31.94
N ALA A 9 18.80 -10.01 32.71
CA ALA A 9 17.70 -10.80 32.19
C ALA A 9 16.59 -9.91 31.58
N VAL A 10 16.25 -8.80 32.23
CA VAL A 10 15.29 -7.82 31.71
C VAL A 10 15.79 -7.19 30.42
N LEU A 11 17.08 -6.83 30.34
CA LEU A 11 17.67 -6.29 29.11
C LEU A 11 17.60 -7.30 27.96
N VAL A 12 17.95 -8.57 28.21
CA VAL A 12 17.88 -9.63 27.19
C VAL A 12 16.44 -9.85 26.72
N ALA A 13 15.48 -9.89 27.64
CA ALA A 13 14.06 -10.03 27.30
C ALA A 13 13.57 -8.84 26.45
N PHE A 14 13.91 -7.61 26.85
CA PHE A 14 13.57 -6.40 26.10
C PHE A 14 14.12 -6.42 24.67
N TRP A 15 15.40 -6.75 24.49
CA TRP A 15 16.00 -6.87 23.17
C TRP A 15 15.35 -7.96 22.31
N THR A 16 15.05 -9.11 22.92
CA THR A 16 14.39 -10.22 22.22
C THR A 16 13.01 -9.80 21.69
N LEU A 17 12.21 -9.11 22.51
CA LEU A 17 10.90 -8.60 22.11
C LEU A 17 11.00 -7.57 20.98
N LEU A 18 12.01 -6.70 21.00
CA LEU A 18 12.24 -5.73 19.93
C LEU A 18 12.60 -6.40 18.60
N ILE A 19 13.47 -7.42 18.63
CA ILE A 19 13.85 -8.18 17.43
C ILE A 19 12.63 -8.93 16.86
N GLN A 20 11.87 -9.60 17.73
CA GLN A 20 10.63 -10.28 17.34
C GLN A 20 9.60 -9.32 16.75
N ARG A 21 9.45 -8.13 17.33
CA ARG A 21 8.58 -7.08 16.78
C ARG A 21 9.01 -6.68 15.37
N GLN A 22 10.31 -6.41 15.14
CA GLN A 22 10.80 -6.05 13.80
C GLN A 22 10.60 -7.18 12.78
N HIS A 23 10.84 -8.42 13.19
CA HIS A 23 10.61 -9.59 12.35
C HIS A 23 9.13 -9.70 11.95
N ASN A 24 8.22 -9.65 12.92
CA ASN A 24 6.78 -9.76 12.66
C ASN A 24 6.26 -8.59 11.82
N ARG A 25 6.74 -7.37 12.07
CA ARG A 25 6.43 -6.18 11.27
C ARG A 25 6.81 -6.40 9.80
N LYS A 26 8.04 -6.84 9.52
CA LYS A 26 8.52 -7.07 8.15
C LYS A 26 7.75 -8.18 7.43
N GLN A 27 7.29 -9.19 8.15
CA GLN A 27 6.43 -10.23 7.59
C GLN A 27 5.03 -9.73 7.29
N MET A 28 4.48 -8.82 8.09
CA MET A 28 3.12 -8.31 7.98
C MET A 28 3.04 -6.97 7.23
N LEU A 29 3.96 -6.71 6.30
CA LEU A 29 3.89 -5.51 5.47
C LEU A 29 2.85 -5.69 4.37
N PRO A 30 1.95 -4.70 4.17
CA PRO A 30 1.14 -4.66 2.96
C PRO A 30 2.03 -4.26 1.77
N VAL A 31 1.74 -4.85 0.62
CA VAL A 31 2.39 -4.51 -0.66
C VAL A 31 1.26 -4.21 -1.63
N ILE A 32 0.91 -2.93 -1.73
CA ILE A 32 -0.25 -2.51 -2.53
C ILE A 32 0.19 -2.00 -3.90
N HIS A 33 -0.59 -2.35 -4.92
CA HIS A 33 -0.42 -1.80 -6.26
C HIS A 33 -1.77 -1.76 -6.97
N THR A 34 -1.89 -0.87 -7.95
CA THR A 34 -3.12 -0.72 -8.74
C THR A 34 -2.97 -1.40 -10.09
N TYR A 35 -4.03 -2.04 -10.57
CA TYR A 35 -4.09 -2.60 -11.91
C TYR A 35 -5.30 -2.05 -12.65
N TYR A 36 -5.06 -1.50 -13.83
CA TYR A 36 -6.10 -1.01 -14.73
C TYR A 36 -6.28 -2.00 -15.87
N SER A 37 -7.49 -2.53 -16.02
CA SER A 37 -7.88 -3.35 -17.16
C SER A 37 -8.94 -2.65 -18.01
N HIS A 38 -8.83 -2.81 -19.31
CA HIS A 38 -9.86 -2.46 -20.28
C HIS A 38 -10.14 -3.65 -21.20
N TYR A 39 -11.41 -3.93 -21.47
CA TYR A 39 -11.82 -5.06 -22.32
C TYR A 39 -13.16 -4.80 -23.00
N TYR A 40 -13.44 -5.52 -24.10
CA TYR A 40 -14.70 -5.47 -24.83
C TYR A 40 -15.53 -6.71 -24.49
N GLU A 41 -16.78 -6.53 -24.05
CA GLU A 41 -17.69 -7.62 -23.72
C GLU A 41 -18.73 -7.80 -24.84
N GLY A 42 -18.27 -8.22 -26.02
CA GLY A 42 -19.13 -8.54 -27.17
C GLY A 42 -19.82 -7.36 -27.87
N ASP A 43 -19.83 -6.17 -27.27
CA ASP A 43 -20.30 -4.92 -27.86
C ASP A 43 -19.10 -4.01 -28.20
N GLU A 44 -18.72 -3.93 -29.47
CA GLU A 44 -17.59 -3.10 -29.93
C GLU A 44 -17.80 -1.59 -29.69
N LYS A 45 -19.02 -1.16 -29.33
CA LYS A 45 -19.34 0.25 -29.06
C LYS A 45 -18.97 0.69 -27.65
N ASN A 46 -18.95 -0.25 -26.71
CA ASN A 46 -18.74 0.01 -25.29
C ASN A 46 -17.49 -0.70 -24.79
N GLU A 47 -16.66 0.03 -24.06
CA GLU A 47 -15.44 -0.49 -23.46
C GLU A 47 -15.61 -0.54 -21.94
N HIS A 48 -15.26 -1.67 -21.35
CA HIS A 48 -15.34 -1.88 -19.92
C HIS A 48 -14.01 -1.56 -19.28
N PHE A 49 -14.03 -0.64 -18.31
CA PHE A 49 -12.87 -0.27 -17.51
C PHE A 49 -13.04 -0.78 -16.08
N GLU A 50 -11.98 -1.37 -15.55
CA GLU A 50 -11.93 -1.85 -14.18
C GLU A 50 -10.60 -1.44 -13.53
N LEU A 51 -10.69 -0.80 -12.37
CA LEU A 51 -9.54 -0.56 -11.49
C LEU A 51 -9.59 -1.52 -10.32
N LYS A 52 -8.50 -2.27 -10.15
CA LYS A 52 -8.29 -3.17 -9.01
C LYS A 52 -7.17 -2.65 -8.14
N LEU A 53 -7.37 -2.79 -6.84
CA LEU A 53 -6.33 -2.61 -5.84
C LEU A 53 -5.91 -3.98 -5.33
N PHE A 54 -4.65 -4.32 -5.56
CA PHE A 54 -4.05 -5.56 -5.10
C PHE A 54 -3.28 -5.32 -3.80
N ASN A 55 -3.25 -6.33 -2.95
CA ASN A 55 -2.35 -6.42 -1.82
C ASN A 55 -1.64 -7.77 -1.86
N ASP A 56 -0.43 -7.79 -2.42
CA ASP A 56 0.44 -8.97 -2.48
C ASP A 56 1.22 -9.19 -1.17
N GLY A 57 1.09 -8.25 -0.24
CA GLY A 57 1.68 -8.36 1.08
C GLY A 57 0.92 -9.37 1.92
N HIS A 58 1.59 -9.93 2.93
CA HIS A 58 0.90 -10.78 3.92
C HIS A 58 0.12 -9.94 4.94
N GLY A 59 0.48 -8.66 5.11
CA GLY A 59 -0.20 -7.73 6.00
C GLY A 59 -1.51 -7.21 5.45
N VAL A 60 -2.43 -6.84 6.33
CA VAL A 60 -3.63 -6.07 5.95
C VAL A 60 -3.21 -4.65 5.60
N ALA A 61 -3.75 -4.11 4.50
CA ALA A 61 -3.61 -2.72 4.10
C ALA A 61 -4.85 -1.93 4.55
N ILE A 62 -4.72 -1.07 5.56
CA ILE A 62 -5.82 -0.24 6.06
C ILE A 62 -5.88 1.03 5.23
N LEU A 63 -6.89 1.19 4.39
CA LEU A 63 -6.99 2.34 3.50
C LEU A 63 -7.32 3.61 4.28
N LYS A 64 -6.51 4.65 4.06
CA LYS A 64 -6.67 5.96 4.70
C LYS A 64 -7.26 6.98 3.75
N SER A 65 -6.82 6.95 2.50
CA SER A 65 -7.33 7.84 1.47
C SER A 65 -7.14 7.22 0.09
N ALA A 66 -8.13 7.45 -0.76
CA ALA A 66 -7.97 7.33 -2.20
C ALA A 66 -8.04 8.74 -2.79
N SER A 67 -7.22 9.04 -3.78
CA SER A 67 -7.23 10.33 -4.46
C SER A 67 -6.98 10.16 -5.95
N VAL A 68 -7.51 11.07 -6.75
CA VAL A 68 -7.28 11.14 -8.19
C VAL A 68 -6.65 12.46 -8.52
N LYS A 69 -5.58 12.42 -9.31
CA LYS A 69 -5.01 13.60 -9.94
C LYS A 69 -5.63 13.78 -11.32
N LEU A 70 -6.27 14.94 -11.52
CA LEU A 70 -6.85 15.35 -12.78
C LEU A 70 -5.79 15.93 -13.74
N PRO A 71 -6.05 16.00 -15.05
CA PRO A 71 -5.09 16.51 -16.05
C PRO A 71 -4.69 17.98 -15.83
N ASP A 72 -5.56 18.78 -15.22
CA ASP A 72 -5.31 20.17 -14.85
C ASP A 72 -4.44 20.32 -13.57
N GLY A 73 -4.15 19.22 -12.89
CA GLY A 73 -3.35 19.15 -11.68
C GLY A 73 -4.16 19.21 -10.38
N GLU A 74 -5.49 19.31 -10.44
CA GLU A 74 -6.35 19.22 -9.27
C GLU A 74 -6.29 17.81 -8.65
N ILE A 75 -6.35 17.73 -7.32
CA ILE A 75 -6.37 16.45 -6.58
C ILE A 75 -7.70 16.33 -5.85
N VAL A 76 -8.50 15.36 -6.27
CA VAL A 76 -9.76 15.01 -5.62
C VAL A 76 -9.52 13.84 -4.69
N THR A 77 -9.96 13.93 -3.44
CA THR A 77 -9.79 12.86 -2.43
C THR A 77 -11.15 12.29 -2.04
N PHE A 78 -11.22 10.97 -1.88
CA PHE A 78 -12.43 10.22 -1.57
C PHE A 78 -12.30 9.57 -0.19
N GLY A 79 -13.28 9.84 0.68
CA GLY A 79 -13.42 9.22 2.00
C GLY A 79 -14.34 8.00 2.01
N ASN A 80 -15.18 7.83 0.99
CA ASN A 80 -16.12 6.71 0.88
C ASN A 80 -16.41 6.35 -0.59
N SER A 81 -17.10 5.22 -0.79
CA SER A 81 -17.45 4.73 -2.13
C SER A 81 -18.48 5.61 -2.85
N ILE A 82 -19.30 6.37 -2.13
CA ILE A 82 -20.32 7.24 -2.72
C ILE A 82 -19.65 8.46 -3.38
N GLU A 83 -18.69 9.09 -2.71
CA GLU A 83 -17.90 10.19 -3.28
C GLU A 83 -17.15 9.76 -4.54
N LEU A 84 -16.58 8.56 -4.53
CA LEU A 84 -15.93 7.99 -5.70
C LEU A 84 -16.93 7.73 -6.84
N SER A 85 -18.11 7.18 -6.51
CA SER A 85 -19.20 6.94 -7.48
C SER A 85 -19.63 8.25 -8.14
N ASN A 86 -19.94 9.27 -7.35
CA ASN A 86 -20.38 10.57 -7.83
C ASN A 86 -19.31 11.21 -8.73
N PHE A 87 -18.04 11.14 -8.34
CA PHE A 87 -16.94 11.65 -9.15
C PHE A 87 -16.86 10.96 -10.53
N VAL A 88 -17.00 9.64 -10.57
CA VAL A 88 -16.98 8.89 -11.83
C VAL A 88 -18.17 9.28 -12.72
N GLU A 89 -19.37 9.44 -12.15
CA GLU A 89 -20.57 9.88 -12.87
C GLU A 89 -20.45 11.33 -13.38
N GLU A 90 -19.89 12.24 -12.58
CA GLU A 90 -19.69 13.64 -12.96
C GLU A 90 -18.67 13.80 -14.09
N GLN A 91 -17.55 13.07 -14.02
CA GLN A 91 -16.52 13.11 -15.06
C GLN A 91 -16.98 12.44 -16.35
N ILE A 92 -17.91 11.48 -16.26
CA ILE A 92 -18.38 10.70 -17.42
C ILE A 92 -19.89 10.44 -17.31
N PRO A 93 -20.73 11.42 -17.67
CA PRO A 93 -22.18 11.26 -17.63
C PRO A 93 -22.70 10.15 -18.58
N SER A 94 -21.89 9.78 -19.57
CA SER A 94 -22.17 8.70 -20.52
C SER A 94 -21.78 7.31 -20.00
N ALA A 95 -21.11 7.22 -18.85
CA ALA A 95 -20.71 5.95 -18.26
C ALA A 95 -21.92 5.22 -17.67
N THR A 96 -22.03 3.92 -17.97
CA THR A 96 -22.90 3.04 -17.22
C THR A 96 -22.09 2.40 -16.10
N GLN A 97 -22.28 2.89 -14.87
CA GLN A 97 -21.59 2.36 -13.71
C GLN A 97 -22.09 0.94 -13.38
N GLN A 98 -21.17 -0.02 -13.30
CA GLN A 98 -21.49 -1.39 -12.92
C GLN A 98 -21.28 -1.63 -11.42
N SER A 99 -20.17 -1.15 -10.87
CA SER A 99 -19.89 -1.24 -9.43
C SER A 99 -18.84 -0.22 -8.99
N THR A 100 -18.97 0.29 -7.77
CA THR A 100 -17.95 1.10 -7.10
C THR A 100 -17.82 0.64 -5.66
N SER A 101 -16.59 0.43 -5.21
CA SER A 101 -16.26 -0.02 -3.86
C SER A 101 -15.01 0.69 -3.38
N LEU A 102 -15.05 1.20 -2.15
CA LEU A 102 -13.87 1.70 -1.47
C LEU A 102 -13.80 1.01 -0.11
N PRO A 103 -13.16 -0.16 -0.02
CA PRO A 103 -13.11 -0.91 1.22
C PRO A 103 -12.29 -0.17 2.27
N PHE A 104 -12.61 -0.35 3.55
CA PHE A 104 -11.81 0.22 4.63
C PHE A 104 -10.42 -0.44 4.73
N ALA A 105 -10.33 -1.71 4.35
CA ALA A 105 -9.07 -2.44 4.35
C ALA A 105 -9.05 -3.51 3.25
N VAL A 106 -7.86 -3.76 2.70
CA VAL A 106 -7.60 -4.85 1.77
C VAL A 106 -6.82 -5.93 2.50
N ARG A 107 -7.34 -7.15 2.48
CA ARG A 107 -6.70 -8.30 3.13
C ARG A 107 -5.35 -8.61 2.49
N GLY A 108 -4.41 -9.18 3.24
CA GLY A 108 -3.16 -9.68 2.67
C GLY A 108 -3.41 -10.80 1.66
N ASN A 109 -2.62 -10.83 0.58
CA ASN A 109 -2.76 -11.74 -0.56
C ASN A 109 -4.17 -11.72 -1.17
N SER A 110 -4.72 -10.54 -1.40
CA SER A 110 -6.05 -10.37 -1.98
C SER A 110 -6.12 -9.19 -2.94
N GLN A 111 -7.24 -9.07 -3.64
CA GLN A 111 -7.53 -7.98 -4.56
C GLN A 111 -8.95 -7.49 -4.33
N GLU A 112 -9.16 -6.20 -4.52
CA GLU A 112 -10.48 -5.56 -4.44
C GLU A 112 -10.72 -4.72 -5.70
N SER A 113 -11.91 -4.86 -6.29
CA SER A 113 -12.31 -4.05 -7.44
C SER A 113 -12.84 -2.72 -6.92
N ILE A 114 -12.16 -1.63 -7.27
CA ILE A 114 -12.46 -0.29 -6.77
C ILE A 114 -13.59 0.34 -7.59
N TYR A 115 -13.52 0.21 -8.91
CA TYR A 115 -14.64 0.55 -9.77
C TYR A 115 -14.66 -0.32 -11.02
N LYS A 116 -15.86 -0.46 -11.58
CA LYS A 116 -16.12 -1.08 -12.87
C LYS A 116 -17.15 -0.26 -13.61
N VAL A 117 -16.80 0.23 -14.79
CA VAL A 117 -17.64 1.10 -15.62
C VAL A 117 -17.63 0.65 -17.07
N SER A 118 -18.74 0.87 -17.76
CA SER A 118 -18.84 0.72 -19.21
C SER A 118 -18.95 2.10 -19.85
N ILE A 119 -18.07 2.43 -20.78
CA ILE A 119 -18.01 3.77 -21.40
C ILE A 119 -18.06 3.60 -22.92
N PRO A 120 -18.81 4.47 -23.65
CA PRO A 120 -18.77 4.50 -25.10
C PRO A 120 -17.35 4.83 -25.59
N LYS A 121 -16.92 4.18 -26.67
CA LYS A 121 -15.56 4.36 -27.23
C LYS A 121 -15.18 5.81 -27.55
N SER A 122 -16.16 6.67 -27.84
CA SER A 122 -15.96 8.10 -28.09
C SER A 122 -15.43 8.89 -26.88
N ASP A 123 -15.65 8.41 -25.66
CA ASP A 123 -15.29 9.11 -24.41
C ASP A 123 -14.06 8.50 -23.70
N GLN A 124 -13.41 7.48 -24.29
CA GLN A 124 -12.29 6.74 -23.68
C GLN A 124 -11.11 7.62 -23.25
N SER A 125 -10.77 8.65 -24.03
CA SER A 125 -9.59 9.48 -23.77
C SER A 125 -9.65 10.16 -22.41
N LYS A 126 -10.85 10.56 -21.96
CA LYS A 126 -11.08 11.19 -20.64
C LYS A 126 -10.70 10.29 -19.47
N PHE A 127 -10.76 8.97 -19.66
CA PHE A 127 -10.46 8.00 -18.61
C PHE A 127 -9.00 7.60 -18.54
N SER A 128 -8.35 7.54 -19.70
CA SER A 128 -6.95 7.11 -19.83
C SER A 128 -5.94 8.04 -19.13
N GLU A 129 -6.38 9.25 -18.76
CA GLU A 129 -5.57 10.26 -18.10
C GLU A 129 -5.77 10.30 -16.58
N LEU A 130 -6.78 9.63 -16.04
CA LEU A 130 -7.01 9.59 -14.60
C LEU A 130 -5.92 8.78 -13.91
N ARG A 131 -5.45 9.30 -12.78
CA ARG A 131 -4.36 8.71 -12.01
C ARG A 131 -4.75 8.60 -10.56
N PHE A 132 -5.04 7.37 -10.13
CA PHE A 132 -5.39 7.11 -8.74
C PHE A 132 -4.15 6.89 -7.89
N THR A 133 -4.17 7.48 -6.70
CA THR A 133 -3.21 7.25 -5.63
C THR A 133 -3.96 6.74 -4.40
N PHE A 134 -3.51 5.61 -3.87
CA PHE A 134 -4.04 5.00 -2.65
C PHE A 134 -3.00 5.07 -1.55
N VAL A 135 -3.42 5.55 -0.38
CA VAL A 135 -2.60 5.57 0.83
C VAL A 135 -3.20 4.57 1.81
N ALA A 136 -2.39 3.60 2.22
CA ALA A 136 -2.74 2.60 3.21
C ALA A 136 -1.77 2.61 4.38
N GLU A 137 -2.23 2.14 5.53
CA GLU A 137 -1.43 1.94 6.73
C GLU A 137 -1.38 0.45 7.09
N SER A 138 -0.21 -0.03 7.54
CA SER A 138 -0.07 -1.38 8.10
C SER A 138 -0.57 -1.41 9.54
N ILE A 139 -0.79 -2.62 10.09
CA ILE A 139 -1.12 -2.81 11.51
C ILE A 139 -0.04 -2.24 12.44
N TYR A 140 1.20 -2.17 11.95
CA TYR A 140 2.33 -1.62 12.70
C TYR A 140 2.50 -0.10 12.47
N GLY A 141 1.63 0.55 11.70
CA GLY A 141 1.66 2.00 11.48
C GLY A 141 2.60 2.46 10.36
N ASP A 142 3.03 1.53 9.51
CA ASP A 142 3.81 1.88 8.32
C ASP A 142 2.90 2.35 7.20
N VAL A 143 3.34 3.35 6.45
CA VAL A 143 2.53 3.94 5.37
C VAL A 143 2.98 3.38 4.04
N ALA A 144 2.03 2.80 3.32
CA ALA A 144 2.15 2.30 1.98
C ALA A 144 1.41 3.26 1.02
N VAL A 145 2.06 3.66 -0.07
CA VAL A 145 1.45 4.49 -1.11
C VAL A 145 1.55 3.75 -2.43
N ALA A 146 0.41 3.45 -3.04
CA ALA A 146 0.33 2.96 -4.41
C ALA A 146 -0.06 4.12 -5.32
N ASP A 147 0.76 4.38 -6.33
CA ASP A 147 0.53 5.38 -7.35
C ASP A 147 0.80 4.80 -8.75
N GLU A 148 0.68 5.63 -9.78
CA GLU A 148 0.95 5.28 -11.18
C GLU A 148 2.40 4.83 -11.45
N THR A 149 3.34 5.24 -10.61
CA THR A 149 4.77 4.94 -10.76
C THR A 149 5.18 3.67 -10.03
N GLY A 150 4.32 3.18 -9.15
CA GLY A 150 4.46 1.90 -8.47
C GLY A 150 4.06 2.00 -7.00
N PHE A 151 4.95 1.51 -6.14
CA PHE A 151 4.71 1.37 -4.72
C PHE A 151 5.84 2.01 -3.93
N SER A 152 5.48 2.86 -2.98
CA SER A 152 6.41 3.40 -2.00
C SER A 152 5.99 3.05 -0.58
N PHE A 153 6.98 2.90 0.30
CA PHE A 153 6.77 2.45 1.66
C PHE A 153 7.57 3.33 2.63
N LYS A 154 6.91 3.76 3.70
CA LYS A 154 7.50 4.58 4.76
C LYS A 154 7.29 3.92 6.10
N SER A 155 8.40 3.54 6.73
CA SER A 155 8.43 3.04 8.09
C SER A 155 7.84 4.05 9.08
N ASN A 156 7.13 3.56 10.08
CA ASN A 156 6.74 4.40 11.21
C ASN A 156 8.01 4.97 11.91
N PRO A 157 7.92 6.11 12.62
CA PRO A 157 9.11 6.76 13.18
C PRO A 157 9.89 5.92 14.20
N VAL A 158 9.18 5.15 15.02
CA VAL A 158 9.79 4.35 16.10
C VAL A 158 10.59 3.19 15.52
N ASP A 159 9.96 2.42 14.64
CA ASP A 159 10.55 1.27 13.99
C ASP A 159 11.60 1.69 12.95
N ALA A 160 11.50 2.89 12.35
CA ALA A 160 12.57 3.46 11.52
C ALA A 160 13.87 3.71 12.30
N TYR A 161 13.78 4.11 13.58
CA TYR A 161 14.95 4.24 14.45
C TYR A 161 15.59 2.86 14.70
N PHE A 162 14.76 1.85 15.01
CA PHE A 162 15.24 0.48 15.22
C PHE A 162 15.85 -0.15 13.96
N ASP A 163 15.29 0.11 12.78
CA ASP A 163 15.87 -0.33 11.51
C ASP A 163 17.27 0.26 11.29
N LYS A 164 17.47 1.55 11.61
CA LYS A 164 18.80 2.18 11.52
C LYS A 164 19.80 1.56 12.50
N MET A 165 19.37 1.36 13.75
CA MET A 165 20.24 0.79 14.79
C MET A 165 20.62 -0.66 14.49
N THR A 166 19.66 -1.49 14.08
CA THR A 166 19.91 -2.89 13.71
C THR A 166 20.77 -3.00 12.46
N SER A 167 20.57 -2.13 11.46
CA SER A 167 21.44 -2.04 10.28
C SER A 167 22.87 -1.65 10.64
N PHE A 168 23.05 -0.71 11.58
CA PHE A 168 24.37 -0.33 12.06
C PHE A 168 25.07 -1.51 12.74
N MET A 169 24.40 -2.17 13.69
CA MET A 169 24.97 -3.31 14.40
C MET A 169 25.31 -4.48 13.46
N SER A 170 24.44 -4.80 12.51
CA SER A 170 24.70 -5.87 11.54
C SER A 170 25.90 -5.56 10.65
N ARG A 171 26.06 -4.31 10.20
CA ARG A 171 27.26 -3.88 9.46
C ARG A 171 28.53 -4.00 10.29
N GLN A 172 28.49 -3.66 11.57
CA GLN A 172 29.66 -3.80 12.45
C GLN A 172 30.03 -5.27 12.67
N LEU A 173 29.03 -6.14 12.92
CA LEU A 173 29.25 -7.58 13.04
C LEU A 173 29.85 -8.18 11.75
N LEU A 174 29.31 -7.81 10.58
CA LEU A 174 29.84 -8.20 9.28
C LEU A 174 31.29 -7.74 9.04
N ARG A 175 31.67 -6.57 9.55
CA ARG A 175 33.06 -6.09 9.47
C ARG A 175 33.99 -6.91 10.38
N LEU A 176 33.53 -7.23 11.59
CA LEU A 176 34.31 -8.03 12.53
C LEU A 176 34.51 -9.46 12.01
N THR A 177 33.50 -10.08 11.41
CA THR A 177 33.63 -11.43 10.84
C THR A 177 34.52 -11.46 9.59
N LYS A 178 34.43 -10.46 8.71
CA LYS A 178 35.36 -10.33 7.57
C LYS A 178 36.80 -10.07 8.00
N SER A 179 37.01 -9.34 9.09
CA SER A 179 38.35 -9.11 9.65
C SER A 179 38.97 -10.38 10.23
N GLN A 180 38.16 -11.35 10.67
CA GLN A 180 38.65 -12.63 11.19
C GLN A 180 38.92 -13.68 10.10
N SER A 181 38.30 -13.58 8.92
CA SER A 181 38.57 -14.49 7.80
C SER A 181 39.77 -14.07 6.93
N ALA A 182 40.41 -12.94 7.24
CA ALA A 182 41.54 -12.39 6.51
C ALA A 182 42.90 -12.59 7.22
N ASN A 183 42.88 -13.26 8.38
CA ASN A 183 44.05 -13.75 9.12
C ASN A 183 44.04 -15.28 9.11
#